data_AF-A0A9E3CSE9-F1
#
_entry.id   AF-A0A9E3CSE9-F1
#
_cell.length_a   1.000
_cell.length_b   1.000
_cell.length_c   1.000
_cell.angle_alpha   90.00
_cell.angle_beta   90.00
_cell.angle_gamma   90.00
#
_symmetry.space_group_name_H-M   'P 1'
#
loop_
_entity.id
_entity.type
_entity.pdbx_description
1 polymer ?
#
loop_
_entity_poly.entity_id
_entity_poly.type
_entity_poly.pdbx_seq_one_letter_code
_entity_poly.pdbx_strand_id
1 'polypeptide(L)'
;MKDLVLLILKRIPQYFSDFVSCLSAPKAFVRARNGDDQQALAEAMIFLGISFAISMILYWPLIPTQVESARYLAGRALLNLILVAAATGATLLGWRCVGGKAQFGRYFIITCYYWGVVLVCMTLILVCAFGVVKILDPEIYPIIVDASTRVQFSNPKLNEIFSGPDGTRHMTVSFIFSLFIVVFLPVAVTAWSILGWGAYREINGLTKRQSFAAAMLASLFSFGLAIFSTLFQSVMD
;
A
#
# COMPACT_ATOMS: atom_id res chain seq x y z
N MET A 1 4.99 -20.07 18.59
CA MET A 1 4.37 -18.72 18.45
C MET A 1 5.00 -17.68 19.37
N LYS A 2 5.21 -17.95 20.66
CA LYS A 2 5.84 -17.01 21.62
C LYS A 2 7.20 -16.46 21.14
N ASP A 3 8.06 -17.31 20.58
CA ASP A 3 9.39 -16.90 20.12
C ASP A 3 9.35 -15.96 18.92
N LEU A 4 8.41 -16.19 18.00
CA LEU A 4 8.21 -15.33 16.84
C LEU A 4 7.70 -13.94 17.27
N VAL A 5 6.76 -13.89 18.22
CA VAL A 5 6.26 -12.63 18.77
C VAL A 5 7.39 -11.87 19.47
N LEU A 6 8.19 -12.54 20.29
CA LEU A 6 9.36 -11.93 20.95
C LEU A 6 10.39 -11.44 19.94
N LEU A 7 10.64 -12.19 18.86
CA LEU A 7 11.54 -11.77 17.78
C LEU A 7 11.03 -10.49 17.10
N ILE A 8 9.74 -10.43 16.78
CA ILE A 8 9.10 -9.25 16.19
C ILE A 8 9.21 -8.05 17.13
N LEU A 9 8.85 -8.22 18.41
CA LEU A 9 8.92 -7.16 19.42
C LEU A 9 10.34 -6.58 19.56
N LYS A 10 11.36 -7.44 19.54
CA LYS A 10 12.76 -7.00 19.57
C LYS A 10 13.18 -6.23 18.32
N ARG A 11 12.53 -6.46 17.18
CA ARG A 11 12.82 -5.77 15.90
C ARG A 11 12.11 -4.43 15.74
N ILE A 12 11.11 -4.11 16.56
CA ILE A 12 10.31 -2.88 16.44
C ILE A 12 11.16 -1.59 16.44
N PRO A 13 12.14 -1.38 17.35
CA PRO A 13 12.94 -0.14 17.34
C PRO A 13 13.73 0.03 16.04
N GLN A 14 14.35 -1.05 15.56
CA GLN A 14 15.07 -1.04 14.29
C GLN A 14 14.12 -0.81 13.11
N TYR A 15 12.95 -1.43 13.13
CA TYR A 15 11.93 -1.24 12.11
C TYR A 15 11.55 0.24 11.94
N PHE A 16 11.33 0.98 13.03
CA PHE A 16 10.99 2.41 12.92
C PHE A 16 12.14 3.23 12.35
N SER A 17 13.38 2.95 12.76
CA SER A 17 14.57 3.59 12.18
C SER A 17 14.68 3.32 10.68
N ASP A 18 14.49 2.06 10.28
CA ASP A 18 14.51 1.63 8.89
C ASP A 18 13.35 2.25 8.09
N PHE A 19 12.17 2.33 8.68
CA PHE A 19 10.98 2.90 8.07
C PHE A 19 11.18 4.38 7.78
N VAL A 20 11.64 5.15 8.76
CA VAL A 20 11.93 6.58 8.60
C VAL A 20 13.05 6.79 7.58
N SER A 21 14.09 5.97 7.61
CA SER A 21 15.20 6.04 6.65
C SER A 21 14.75 5.73 5.22
N CYS A 22 13.89 4.71 5.04
CA CYS A 22 13.31 4.36 3.75
C CYS A 22 12.34 5.44 3.27
N LEU A 23 11.51 5.98 4.14
CA LEU A 23 10.57 7.05 3.80
C LEU A 23 11.28 8.34 3.38
N SER A 24 12.31 8.76 4.13
CA SER A 24 13.03 10.02 3.89
C SER A 24 14.02 9.96 2.74
N ALA A 25 14.70 8.82 2.55
CA ALA A 25 15.74 8.65 1.54
C ALA A 25 15.66 7.25 0.90
N PRO A 26 14.56 6.92 0.20
CA PRO A 26 14.26 5.56 -0.26
C PRO A 26 15.36 4.96 -1.13
N LYS A 27 16.01 5.82 -1.93
CA LYS A 27 17.11 5.43 -2.80
C LYS A 27 18.39 5.08 -2.02
N ALA A 28 18.77 5.93 -1.05
CA ALA A 28 19.97 5.71 -0.25
C ALA A 28 19.79 4.50 0.69
N PHE A 29 18.60 4.37 1.27
CA PHE A 29 18.23 3.26 2.14
C PHE A 29 18.40 1.90 1.45
N VAL A 30 17.85 1.77 0.24
CA VAL A 30 17.94 0.54 -0.56
C VAL A 30 19.37 0.27 -0.98
N ARG A 31 20.12 1.30 -1.39
CA ARG A 31 21.53 1.13 -1.80
C ARG A 31 22.36 0.50 -0.68
N ALA A 32 22.13 0.90 0.57
CA ALA A 32 22.82 0.36 1.74
C ALA A 32 22.44 -1.11 2.04
N ARG A 33 21.35 -1.63 1.48
CA ARG A 33 20.79 -2.97 1.76
C ARG A 33 20.72 -3.86 0.52
N ASN A 34 21.37 -3.47 -0.58
CA ASN A 34 21.34 -4.19 -1.85
C ASN A 34 22.35 -5.36 -1.90
N GLY A 35 22.52 -6.07 -0.77
CA GLY A 35 23.29 -7.31 -0.71
C GLY A 35 22.57 -8.44 -1.45
N ASP A 36 23.32 -9.38 -2.01
CA ASP A 36 22.78 -10.55 -2.72
C ASP A 36 22.68 -11.78 -1.79
N ASP A 37 22.58 -11.54 -0.48
CA ASP A 37 22.57 -12.60 0.51
C ASP A 37 21.16 -12.92 1.02
N GLN A 38 21.02 -14.13 1.56
CA GLN A 38 19.76 -14.60 2.17
C GLN A 38 19.34 -13.73 3.36
N GLN A 39 20.29 -13.06 4.01
CA GLN A 39 20.03 -12.20 5.15
C GLN A 39 19.26 -10.94 4.73
N ALA A 40 19.66 -10.27 3.65
CA ALA A 40 18.98 -9.10 3.13
C ALA A 40 17.52 -9.40 2.71
N LEU A 41 17.30 -10.57 2.11
CA LEU A 41 15.94 -11.05 1.81
C LEU A 41 15.11 -11.26 3.07
N ALA A 42 15.67 -11.95 4.07
CA ALA A 42 14.98 -12.18 5.33
C ALA A 42 14.64 -10.86 6.05
N GLU A 43 15.57 -9.90 6.08
CA GLU A 43 15.35 -8.57 6.66
C GLU A 43 14.24 -7.80 5.94
N ALA A 44 14.21 -7.83 4.61
CA ALA A 44 13.17 -7.18 3.81
C ALA A 44 11.79 -7.81 4.05
N MET A 45 11.72 -9.14 4.14
CA MET A 45 10.47 -9.84 4.45
C MET A 45 9.99 -9.56 5.88
N ILE A 46 10.89 -9.49 6.86
CA ILE A 46 10.56 -9.10 8.23
C ILE A 46 10.01 -7.67 8.24
N PHE A 47 10.65 -6.73 7.54
CA PHE A 47 10.18 -5.35 7.41
C PHE A 47 8.76 -5.27 6.82
N LEU A 48 8.51 -6.01 5.73
CA LEU A 48 7.19 -6.10 5.11
C LEU A 48 6.16 -6.72 6.07
N GLY A 49 6.51 -7.80 6.76
CA GLY A 49 5.64 -8.47 7.74
C GLY A 49 5.24 -7.57 8.90
N ILE A 50 6.18 -6.81 9.46
CA ILE A 50 5.89 -5.81 10.51
C ILE A 50 4.98 -4.71 9.96
N SER A 51 5.24 -4.24 8.73
CA SER A 51 4.40 -3.23 8.07
C SER A 51 2.96 -3.71 7.87
N PHE A 52 2.77 -4.98 7.48
CA PHE A 52 1.44 -5.58 7.40
C PHE A 52 0.75 -5.61 8.76
N ALA A 53 1.44 -6.09 9.81
CA ALA A 53 0.87 -6.16 11.15
C ALA A 53 0.43 -4.78 11.66
N ILE A 54 1.27 -3.76 11.52
CA ILE A 54 0.94 -2.37 11.89
C ILE A 54 -0.28 -1.88 11.10
N SER A 55 -0.29 -2.09 9.80
CA SER A 55 -1.41 -1.65 8.93
C SER A 55 -2.71 -2.36 9.30
N MET A 56 -2.66 -3.65 9.66
CA MET A 56 -3.84 -4.37 10.14
C MET A 56 -4.36 -3.82 11.47
N ILE A 57 -3.47 -3.53 12.42
CA ILE A 57 -3.83 -2.95 13.72
C ILE A 57 -4.47 -1.56 13.52
N LEU A 58 -3.89 -0.73 12.65
CA LEU A 58 -4.42 0.60 12.34
C LEU A 58 -5.79 0.51 11.64
N TYR A 59 -5.97 -0.45 10.74
CA TYR A 59 -7.21 -0.64 10.00
C TYR A 59 -8.31 -1.36 10.82
N TRP A 60 -7.95 -2.04 11.91
CA TRP A 60 -8.86 -2.83 12.73
C TRP A 60 -10.17 -2.11 13.12
N PRO A 61 -10.16 -0.83 13.57
CA PRO A 61 -11.38 -0.12 13.95
C PRO A 61 -12.38 0.12 12.81
N LEU A 62 -11.96 -0.09 11.55
CA LEU A 62 -12.77 0.08 10.36
C LEU A 62 -13.36 -1.24 9.84
N ILE A 63 -13.01 -2.38 10.45
CA ILE A 63 -13.52 -3.69 10.03
C ILE A 63 -14.94 -3.89 10.61
N PRO A 64 -15.94 -4.24 9.80
CA PRO A 64 -17.28 -4.54 10.30
C PRO A 64 -17.26 -5.71 11.28
N THR A 65 -17.97 -5.58 12.41
CA THR A 65 -18.01 -6.60 13.48
C THR A 65 -18.64 -7.93 13.05
N GLN A 66 -19.34 -7.96 11.91
CA GLN A 66 -20.07 -9.13 11.40
C GLN A 66 -19.18 -10.11 10.61
N VAL A 67 -17.95 -9.71 10.24
CA VAL A 67 -17.03 -10.56 9.47
C VAL A 67 -16.14 -11.36 10.43
N GLU A 68 -15.92 -12.65 10.14
CA GLU A 68 -14.89 -13.46 10.80
C GLU A 68 -13.51 -12.80 10.62
N SER A 69 -13.16 -11.92 11.57
CA SER A 69 -12.12 -10.91 11.35
C SER A 69 -10.75 -11.54 11.08
N ALA A 70 -10.49 -12.70 11.70
CA ALA A 70 -9.26 -13.46 11.48
C ALA A 70 -9.15 -14.00 10.03
N ARG A 71 -10.22 -14.59 9.48
CA ARG A 71 -10.22 -15.13 8.11
C ARG A 71 -10.06 -14.02 7.08
N TYR A 72 -10.77 -12.91 7.28
CA TYR A 72 -10.66 -11.72 6.42
C TYR A 72 -9.25 -11.15 6.42
N LEU A 73 -8.65 -10.97 7.60
CA LEU A 73 -7.29 -10.45 7.71
C LEU A 73 -6.25 -11.40 7.10
N ALA A 74 -6.37 -12.71 7.33
CA ALA A 74 -5.48 -13.70 6.74
C ALA A 74 -5.57 -13.69 5.20
N GLY A 75 -6.79 -13.66 4.65
CA GLY A 75 -7.02 -13.55 3.20
C GLY A 75 -6.42 -12.27 2.63
N ARG A 76 -6.60 -11.14 3.32
CA ARG A 76 -6.03 -9.85 2.91
C ARG A 76 -4.50 -9.84 2.99
N ALA A 77 -3.89 -10.44 4.02
CA ALA A 77 -2.44 -10.59 4.12
C ALA A 77 -1.89 -11.40 2.94
N LEU A 78 -2.53 -12.56 2.66
CA LEU A 78 -2.12 -13.44 1.57
C LEU A 78 -2.24 -12.73 0.21
N LEU A 79 -3.37 -12.06 -0.04
CA LEU A 79 -3.58 -11.30 -1.27
C LEU A 79 -2.51 -10.22 -1.43
N ASN A 80 -2.20 -9.47 -0.38
CA ASN A 80 -1.15 -8.45 -0.46
C ASN A 80 0.23 -9.05 -0.73
N LEU A 81 0.56 -10.20 -0.16
CA LEU A 81 1.83 -10.88 -0.45
C LEU A 81 1.92 -11.31 -1.92
N ILE A 82 0.81 -11.82 -2.48
CA ILE A 82 0.70 -12.15 -3.90
C ILE A 82 0.88 -10.89 -4.75
N LEU A 83 0.22 -9.78 -4.38
CA LEU A 83 0.36 -8.51 -5.09
C LEU A 83 1.79 -7.96 -5.03
N VAL A 84 2.51 -8.10 -3.92
CA VAL A 84 3.93 -7.71 -3.81
C VAL A 84 4.79 -8.54 -4.76
N ALA A 85 4.59 -9.85 -4.81
CA ALA A 85 5.31 -10.73 -5.72
C ALA A 85 4.99 -10.41 -7.20
N ALA A 86 3.71 -10.18 -7.51
CA ALA A 86 3.26 -9.81 -8.85
C ALA A 86 3.79 -8.44 -9.28
N ALA A 87 3.76 -7.43 -8.41
CA ALA A 87 4.32 -6.11 -8.66
C ALA A 87 5.84 -6.17 -8.86
N THR A 88 6.53 -7.03 -8.12
CA THR A 88 7.96 -7.32 -8.34
C THR A 88 8.18 -7.92 -9.73
N GLY A 89 7.36 -8.89 -10.14
CA GLY A 89 7.40 -9.49 -11.47
C GLY A 89 7.16 -8.46 -12.59
N ALA A 90 6.11 -7.63 -12.45
CA ALA A 90 5.82 -6.54 -13.38
C ALA A 90 7.00 -5.57 -13.51
N THR A 91 7.61 -5.19 -12.38
CA THR A 91 8.79 -4.33 -12.35
C THR A 91 9.97 -5.01 -13.06
N LEU A 92 10.27 -6.26 -12.72
CA LEU A 92 11.33 -7.04 -13.36
C LEU A 92 11.12 -7.11 -14.88
N LEU A 93 9.91 -7.42 -15.35
CA LEU A 93 9.59 -7.49 -16.78
C LEU A 93 9.83 -6.15 -17.48
N GLY A 94 9.35 -5.04 -16.90
CA GLY A 94 9.59 -3.69 -17.44
C GLY A 94 11.08 -3.38 -17.59
N TRP A 95 11.89 -3.76 -16.59
CA TRP A 95 13.34 -3.63 -16.67
C TRP A 95 14.00 -4.58 -17.68
N ARG A 96 13.53 -5.82 -17.78
CA ARG A 96 14.04 -6.80 -18.75
C ARG A 96 13.85 -6.33 -20.20
N CYS A 97 12.71 -5.72 -20.50
CA CYS A 97 12.42 -5.17 -21.84
C CYS A 97 13.41 -4.07 -22.27
N VAL A 98 14.03 -3.35 -21.33
CA VAL A 98 15.02 -2.28 -21.63
C VAL A 98 16.47 -2.72 -21.42
N GLY A 99 16.72 -4.03 -21.24
CA GLY A 99 18.05 -4.61 -21.08
C GLY A 99 18.54 -4.75 -19.63
N GLY A 100 17.65 -4.64 -18.64
CA GLY A 100 17.96 -4.87 -17.23
C GLY A 100 18.42 -6.29 -16.96
N LYS A 101 19.45 -6.45 -16.11
CA LYS A 101 20.10 -7.74 -15.82
C LYS A 101 20.03 -8.15 -14.34
N ALA A 102 19.53 -7.30 -13.46
CA ALA A 102 19.44 -7.62 -12.05
C ALA A 102 18.60 -8.90 -11.80
N GLN A 103 18.95 -9.63 -10.74
CA GLN A 103 18.26 -10.84 -10.33
C GLN A 103 16.93 -10.51 -9.64
N PHE A 104 15.96 -11.43 -9.73
CA PHE A 104 14.63 -11.25 -9.11
C PHE A 104 14.72 -10.92 -7.62
N GLY A 105 15.63 -11.58 -6.87
CA GLY A 105 15.81 -11.36 -5.44
C GLY A 105 16.05 -9.89 -5.09
N ARG A 106 16.88 -9.18 -5.87
CA ARG A 106 17.12 -7.75 -5.65
C ARG A 106 15.88 -6.90 -5.89
N TYR A 107 15.08 -7.20 -6.92
CA TYR A 107 13.81 -6.50 -7.11
C TYR A 107 12.86 -6.76 -5.95
N PHE A 108 12.75 -8.01 -5.52
CA PHE A 108 11.84 -8.40 -4.45
C PHE A 108 12.19 -7.73 -3.13
N ILE A 109 13.48 -7.69 -2.77
CA ILE A 109 13.98 -6.95 -1.59
C ILE A 109 13.54 -5.49 -1.62
N ILE A 110 13.77 -4.79 -2.73
CA ILE A 110 13.39 -3.37 -2.89
C ILE A 110 11.87 -3.22 -2.77
N THR A 111 11.11 -4.07 -3.46
CA THR A 111 9.64 -4.02 -3.44
C THR A 111 9.11 -4.28 -2.03
N CYS A 112 9.68 -5.22 -1.25
CA CYS A 112 9.26 -5.46 0.14
C CYS A 112 9.40 -4.19 1.00
N TYR A 113 10.55 -3.50 0.93
CA TYR A 113 10.74 -2.25 1.67
C TYR A 113 9.78 -1.16 1.19
N TYR A 114 9.65 -0.98 -0.12
CA TYR A 114 8.82 0.09 -0.66
C TYR A 114 7.34 -0.15 -0.40
N TRP A 115 6.87 -1.37 -0.59
CA TRP A 115 5.49 -1.74 -0.31
C TRP A 115 5.17 -1.62 1.18
N GLY A 116 6.09 -1.99 2.08
CA GLY A 116 5.91 -1.82 3.51
C GLY A 116 5.68 -0.35 3.90
N VAL A 117 6.47 0.56 3.35
CA VAL A 117 6.29 2.02 3.57
C VAL A 117 4.96 2.50 3.01
N VAL A 118 4.68 2.20 1.74
CA VAL A 118 3.44 2.62 1.06
C VAL A 118 2.22 2.12 1.82
N LEU A 119 2.22 0.87 2.25
CA LEU A 119 1.11 0.26 2.98
C LEU A 119 0.79 1.02 4.27
N VAL A 120 1.78 1.24 5.14
CA VAL A 120 1.57 1.92 6.43
C VAL A 120 1.12 3.37 6.21
N CYS A 121 1.76 4.10 5.28
CA CYS A 121 1.38 5.48 4.98
C CYS A 121 -0.05 5.57 4.43
N MET A 122 -0.42 4.69 3.50
CA MET A 122 -1.77 4.61 2.93
C MET A 122 -2.80 4.30 4.01
N THR A 123 -2.53 3.33 4.89
CA THR A 123 -3.44 2.99 5.98
C THR A 123 -3.59 4.13 6.99
N LEU A 124 -2.50 4.78 7.39
CA LEU A 124 -2.56 5.94 8.29
C LEU A 124 -3.42 7.06 7.71
N ILE A 125 -3.21 7.40 6.45
CA ILE A 125 -3.98 8.47 5.79
C ILE A 125 -5.46 8.09 5.68
N LEU A 126 -5.75 6.83 5.33
CA LEU A 126 -7.11 6.32 5.27
C LEU A 126 -7.81 6.43 6.63
N VAL A 127 -7.16 5.96 7.70
CA VAL A 127 -7.70 6.03 9.08
C VAL A 127 -7.90 7.46 9.52
N CYS A 128 -6.97 8.36 9.22
CA CYS A 128 -7.11 9.79 9.50
C CYS A 128 -8.30 10.40 8.73
N ALA A 129 -8.48 10.06 7.46
CA ALA A 129 -9.60 10.53 6.66
C ALA A 129 -10.94 10.07 7.27
N PHE A 130 -11.05 8.80 7.68
CA PHE A 130 -12.21 8.30 8.41
C PHE A 130 -12.41 9.01 9.76
N GLY A 131 -11.33 9.32 10.47
CA GLY A 131 -11.36 10.10 11.70
C GLY A 131 -11.92 11.51 11.50
N VAL A 132 -11.55 12.19 10.40
CA VAL A 132 -12.09 13.50 10.03
C VAL A 132 -13.59 13.42 9.78
N VAL A 133 -14.05 12.42 9.02
CA VAL A 133 -15.49 12.19 8.80
C VAL A 133 -16.20 11.96 10.14
N LYS A 134 -15.66 11.11 11.00
CA LYS A 134 -16.24 10.83 12.33
C LYS A 134 -16.41 12.09 13.19
N ILE A 135 -15.47 13.04 13.11
CA ILE A 135 -15.48 14.27 13.91
C ILE A 135 -16.44 15.31 13.29
N LEU A 136 -16.38 15.52 11.98
CA LEU A 136 -17.15 16.56 11.30
C LEU A 136 -18.61 16.15 11.05
N ASP A 137 -18.85 14.84 10.89
CA ASP A 137 -20.13 14.28 10.48
C ASP A 137 -20.31 12.83 10.97
N PRO A 138 -20.64 12.66 12.26
CA PRO A 138 -20.78 11.34 12.87
C PRO A 138 -21.96 10.53 12.29
N GLU A 139 -22.93 11.18 11.64
CA GLU A 139 -24.11 10.52 11.06
C GLU A 139 -23.78 9.76 9.79
N ILE A 140 -22.96 10.34 8.91
CA ILE A 140 -22.54 9.68 7.66
C ILE A 140 -21.39 8.70 7.87
N TYR A 141 -20.61 8.86 8.94
CA TYR A 141 -19.46 8.01 9.25
C TYR A 141 -19.74 6.50 9.12
N PRO A 142 -20.73 5.91 9.82
CA PRO A 142 -21.00 4.47 9.72
C PRO A 142 -21.39 4.03 8.31
N ILE A 143 -22.02 4.91 7.52
CA ILE A 143 -22.44 4.64 6.15
C ILE A 143 -21.24 4.65 5.20
N ILE A 144 -20.33 5.60 5.35
CA ILE A 144 -19.09 5.65 4.57
C ILE A 144 -18.19 4.46 4.92
N VAL A 145 -18.09 4.09 6.19
CA VAL A 145 -17.35 2.88 6.61
C VAL A 145 -17.97 1.64 5.95
N ASP A 146 -19.27 1.43 6.07
CA ASP A 146 -19.95 0.27 5.46
C ASP A 146 -19.78 0.25 3.93
N ALA A 147 -20.01 1.38 3.24
CA ALA A 147 -19.84 1.50 1.80
C ALA A 147 -18.41 1.19 1.33
N SER A 148 -17.40 1.64 2.08
CA SER A 148 -16.00 1.38 1.78
C SER A 148 -15.60 -0.10 1.96
N THR A 149 -16.25 -0.79 2.91
CA THR A 149 -15.94 -2.20 3.20
C THR A 149 -16.60 -3.16 2.21
N ARG A 150 -17.70 -2.76 1.58
CA ARG A 150 -18.45 -3.57 0.61
C ARG A 150 -18.12 -3.26 -0.85
N VAL A 151 -17.20 -2.33 -1.12
CA VAL A 151 -16.91 -1.81 -2.48
C VAL A 151 -18.18 -1.30 -3.20
N GLN A 152 -19.21 -0.93 -2.44
CA GLN A 152 -20.50 -0.46 -2.98
C GLN A 152 -20.55 1.07 -2.94
N PHE A 153 -20.02 1.68 -4.01
CA PHE A 153 -20.07 3.15 -4.18
C PHE A 153 -21.49 3.66 -4.46
N SER A 154 -22.42 2.79 -4.87
CA SER A 154 -23.82 3.11 -5.11
C SER A 154 -24.71 2.70 -3.93
N ASN A 155 -24.44 3.25 -2.74
CA ASN A 155 -25.31 3.01 -1.58
C ASN A 155 -26.52 3.96 -1.64
N PRO A 156 -27.77 3.46 -1.77
CA PRO A 156 -28.95 4.32 -1.89
C PRO A 156 -29.14 5.23 -0.67
N LYS A 157 -28.65 4.84 0.52
CA LYS A 157 -28.68 5.69 1.72
C LYS A 157 -27.81 6.94 1.59
N LEU A 158 -26.69 6.86 0.88
CA LEU A 158 -25.87 8.04 0.60
C LEU A 158 -26.63 9.03 -0.28
N ASN A 159 -27.34 8.54 -1.30
CA ASN A 159 -28.14 9.40 -2.19
C ASN A 159 -29.28 10.08 -1.42
N GLU A 160 -29.95 9.36 -0.52
CA GLU A 160 -31.01 9.91 0.34
C GLU A 160 -30.47 11.03 1.24
N ILE A 161 -29.35 10.78 1.93
CA ILE A 161 -28.71 11.76 2.82
C ILE A 161 -28.24 13.00 2.06
N PHE A 162 -27.62 12.80 0.90
CA PHE A 162 -27.15 13.91 0.07
C PHE A 162 -28.30 14.71 -0.55
N SER A 163 -29.48 14.12 -0.72
CA SER A 163 -30.67 14.83 -1.22
C SER A 163 -31.50 15.49 -0.12
N GLY A 164 -31.17 15.22 1.15
CA GLY A 164 -31.88 15.76 2.31
C GLY A 164 -31.57 17.24 2.61
N PRO A 165 -32.27 17.83 3.60
CA PRO A 165 -32.09 19.24 3.99
C PRO A 165 -30.64 19.61 4.36
N ASP A 166 -29.91 18.68 4.98
CA ASP A 166 -28.50 18.84 5.37
C ASP A 166 -27.50 18.33 4.31
N GLY A 167 -28.00 17.94 3.13
CA GLY A 167 -27.21 17.30 2.08
C GLY A 167 -25.95 18.06 1.68
N THR A 168 -25.99 19.40 1.63
CA THR A 168 -24.83 20.24 1.29
C THR A 168 -23.69 20.09 2.30
N ARG A 169 -24.00 19.96 3.59
CA ARG A 169 -22.98 19.74 4.64
C ARG A 169 -22.34 18.37 4.46
N HIS A 170 -23.15 17.32 4.33
CA HIS A 170 -22.68 15.95 4.13
C HIS A 170 -21.83 15.82 2.85
N MET A 171 -22.24 16.46 1.76
CA MET A 171 -21.47 16.52 0.51
C MET A 171 -20.13 17.22 0.71
N THR A 172 -20.08 18.32 1.46
CA THR A 172 -18.83 19.06 1.73
C THR A 172 -17.84 18.20 2.51
N VAL A 173 -18.28 17.51 3.56
CA VAL A 173 -17.42 16.62 4.36
C VAL A 173 -16.94 15.43 3.51
N SER A 174 -17.84 14.83 2.73
CA SER A 174 -17.51 13.75 1.80
C SER A 174 -16.52 14.20 0.73
N PHE A 175 -16.66 15.42 0.21
CA PHE A 175 -15.73 16.01 -0.76
C PHE A 175 -14.33 16.24 -0.15
N ILE A 176 -14.24 16.76 1.08
CA ILE A 176 -12.96 16.90 1.79
C ILE A 176 -12.30 15.53 1.98
N PHE A 177 -13.06 14.52 2.42
CA PHE A 177 -12.60 13.14 2.55
C PHE A 177 -12.07 12.58 1.23
N SER A 178 -12.84 12.73 0.15
CA SER A 178 -12.46 12.29 -1.19
C SER A 178 -11.22 13.03 -1.71
N LEU A 179 -11.08 14.34 -1.49
CA LEU A 179 -9.88 15.09 -1.87
C LEU A 179 -8.62 14.52 -1.21
N PHE A 180 -8.67 14.23 0.10
CA PHE A 180 -7.55 13.64 0.82
C PHE A 180 -7.13 12.28 0.26
N ILE A 181 -8.10 11.39 0.04
CA ILE A 181 -7.83 10.01 -0.38
C ILE A 181 -7.53 9.89 -1.87
N VAL A 182 -8.23 10.62 -2.74
CA VAL A 182 -8.16 10.46 -4.19
C VAL A 182 -7.08 11.34 -4.80
N VAL A 183 -6.79 12.51 -4.21
CA VAL A 183 -5.84 13.46 -4.78
C VAL A 183 -4.52 13.45 -4.03
N PHE A 184 -4.52 13.85 -2.75
CA PHE A 184 -3.28 14.08 -2.03
C PHE A 184 -2.48 12.79 -1.82
N LEU A 185 -3.16 11.71 -1.46
CA LEU A 185 -2.51 10.44 -1.16
C LEU A 185 -1.83 9.79 -2.39
N PRO A 186 -2.48 9.61 -3.55
CA PRO A 186 -1.84 9.06 -4.74
C PRO A 186 -0.72 9.94 -5.26
N VAL A 187 -0.86 11.27 -5.18
CA VAL A 187 0.19 12.22 -5.60
C VAL A 187 1.42 12.08 -4.70
N ALA A 188 1.25 12.07 -3.39
CA ALA A 188 2.36 11.92 -2.45
C ALA A 188 3.09 10.58 -2.62
N VAL A 189 2.35 9.48 -2.73
CA VAL A 189 2.93 8.15 -2.93
C VAL A 189 3.60 8.02 -4.30
N THR A 190 3.03 8.62 -5.34
CA THR A 190 3.62 8.65 -6.69
C THR A 190 4.92 9.45 -6.69
N ALA A 191 4.93 10.66 -6.10
CA ALA A 191 6.13 11.47 -5.97
C ALA A 191 7.23 10.72 -5.21
N TRP A 192 6.87 10.08 -4.09
CA TRP A 192 7.80 9.25 -3.30
C TRP A 192 8.33 8.04 -4.11
N SER A 193 7.45 7.37 -4.85
CA SER A 193 7.81 6.22 -5.69
C SER A 193 8.76 6.61 -6.83
N ILE A 194 8.60 7.81 -7.40
CA ILE A 194 9.52 8.37 -8.40
C ILE A 194 10.92 8.60 -7.79
N LEU A 195 10.98 9.12 -6.55
CA LEU A 195 12.26 9.29 -5.84
C LEU A 195 12.95 7.94 -5.58
N GLY A 196 12.17 6.91 -5.21
CA GLY A 196 12.66 5.55 -4.99
C GLY A 196 13.04 4.82 -6.29
N TRP A 197 12.40 5.13 -7.42
CA TRP A 197 12.61 4.45 -8.70
C TRP A 197 14.07 4.42 -9.15
N GLY A 198 14.83 5.46 -8.78
CA GLY A 198 16.25 5.55 -9.05
C GLY A 198 17.09 4.40 -8.47
N ALA A 199 16.61 3.68 -7.45
CA ALA A 199 17.29 2.51 -6.89
C ALA A 199 17.29 1.34 -7.88
N TYR A 200 16.15 1.07 -8.53
CA TYR A 200 16.07 0.02 -9.56
C TYR A 200 16.99 0.31 -10.75
N ARG A 201 17.17 1.59 -11.10
CA ARG A 201 18.13 1.98 -12.13
C ARG A 201 19.57 1.62 -11.75
N GLU A 202 19.94 1.86 -10.49
CA GLU A 202 21.30 1.60 -10.01
C GLU A 202 21.65 0.12 -10.00
N ILE A 203 20.73 -0.74 -9.56
CA ILE A 203 20.98 -2.19 -9.56
C ILE A 203 21.12 -2.78 -10.98
N ASN A 204 20.60 -2.08 -12.00
CA ASN A 204 20.72 -2.49 -13.40
C ASN A 204 21.86 -1.80 -14.16
N GLY A 205 22.43 -0.71 -13.64
CA GLY A 205 23.49 0.04 -14.32
C GLY A 205 23.04 0.71 -15.62
N LEU A 206 21.77 1.10 -15.75
CA LEU A 206 21.18 1.63 -16.99
C LEU A 206 21.04 3.17 -17.00
N THR A 207 20.82 3.73 -18.19
CA THR A 207 20.66 5.18 -18.38
C THR A 207 19.31 5.70 -17.84
N LYS A 208 19.18 7.04 -17.70
CA LYS A 208 17.91 7.68 -17.28
C LYS A 208 16.78 7.42 -18.28
N ARG A 209 17.07 7.41 -19.60
CA ARG A 209 16.06 7.16 -20.64
C ARG A 209 15.50 5.75 -20.55
N GLN A 210 16.37 4.75 -20.40
CA GLN A 210 15.95 3.36 -20.18
C GLN A 210 15.16 3.19 -18.88
N SER A 211 15.56 3.90 -17.82
CA SER A 211 14.83 3.90 -16.54
C SER A 211 13.42 4.46 -16.67
N PHE A 212 13.23 5.52 -17.46
CA PHE A 212 11.91 6.08 -17.74
C PHE A 212 11.05 5.11 -18.56
N ALA A 213 11.62 4.51 -19.63
CA ALA A 213 10.92 3.50 -20.42
C ALA A 213 10.52 2.27 -19.58
N ALA A 214 11.42 1.80 -18.70
CA ALA A 214 11.11 0.73 -17.75
C ALA A 214 9.97 1.11 -16.80
N ALA A 215 9.91 2.37 -16.34
CA ALA A 215 8.83 2.85 -15.49
C ALA A 215 7.49 2.79 -16.22
N MET A 216 7.43 3.28 -17.47
CA MET A 216 6.20 3.23 -18.28
C MET A 216 5.72 1.79 -18.49
N LEU A 217 6.63 0.87 -18.82
CA LEU A 217 6.29 -0.54 -19.01
C LEU A 217 5.84 -1.21 -17.70
N ALA A 218 6.56 -0.96 -16.60
CA ALA A 218 6.19 -1.47 -15.29
C ALA A 218 4.80 -0.95 -14.87
N SER A 219 4.51 0.34 -15.07
CA SER A 219 3.19 0.92 -14.80
C SER A 219 2.09 0.28 -15.65
N LEU A 220 2.36 0.02 -16.93
CA LEU A 220 1.41 -0.68 -17.82
C LEU A 220 1.11 -2.10 -17.31
N PHE A 221 2.13 -2.85 -16.91
CA PHE A 221 1.95 -4.19 -16.34
C PHE A 221 1.23 -4.15 -14.98
N SER A 222 1.59 -3.19 -14.12
CA SER A 222 0.91 -2.98 -12.83
C SER A 222 -0.55 -2.57 -12.98
N PHE A 223 -0.90 -1.83 -14.03
CA PHE A 223 -2.30 -1.50 -14.31
C PHE A 223 -3.14 -2.74 -14.62
N GLY A 224 -2.59 -3.69 -15.40
CA GLY A 224 -3.22 -4.99 -15.62
C GLY A 224 -3.43 -5.78 -14.31
N LEU A 225 -2.44 -5.75 -13.42
CA LEU A 225 -2.57 -6.35 -12.08
C LEU A 225 -3.64 -5.68 -11.23
N ALA A 226 -3.76 -4.35 -11.30
CA ALA A 226 -4.81 -3.61 -10.59
C ALA A 226 -6.20 -4.04 -11.06
N ILE A 227 -6.44 -4.09 -12.38
CA ILE A 227 -7.71 -4.57 -12.95
C ILE A 227 -8.00 -6.01 -12.51
N PHE A 228 -7.02 -6.89 -12.64
CA PHE A 228 -7.17 -8.28 -12.21
C PHE A 228 -7.53 -8.37 -10.71
N SER A 229 -6.85 -7.59 -9.86
CA SER A 229 -7.12 -7.59 -8.42
C SER A 229 -8.54 -7.11 -8.08
N THR A 230 -9.04 -6.09 -8.79
CA THR A 230 -10.42 -5.59 -8.61
C THR A 230 -11.47 -6.59 -9.07
N LEU A 231 -11.24 -7.25 -10.21
CA LEU A 231 -12.13 -8.29 -10.71
C LEU A 231 -12.14 -9.50 -9.79
N PHE A 232 -10.97 -9.91 -9.30
CA PHE A 232 -10.84 -11.02 -8.36
C PHE A 232 -11.57 -10.74 -7.04
N GLN A 233 -11.46 -9.52 -6.50
CA GLN A 233 -12.22 -9.11 -5.30
C GLN A 233 -13.72 -9.18 -5.55
N SER A 234 -14.21 -8.70 -6.70
CA SER A 234 -15.64 -8.75 -7.02
C SER A 234 -16.23 -10.16 -7.17
N VAL A 235 -15.39 -11.20 -7.33
CA VAL A 235 -15.82 -12.61 -7.39
C VAL A 235 -15.83 -13.26 -6.00
N MET A 236 -15.06 -12.72 -5.05
CA MET A 236 -15.00 -13.25 -3.68
C MET A 236 -16.07 -12.65 -2.75
N ASP A 237 -16.58 -11.46 -3.08
CA ASP A 237 -17.66 -10.77 -2.37
C ASP A 237 -19.04 -11.24 -2.85
#